data_AF-A0A5S9M121-F1
#
_entry.id   AF-A0A5S9M121-F1
#
_cell.length_a   1.000
_cell.length_b   1.000
_cell.length_c   1.000
_cell.angle_alpha   90.00
_cell.angle_beta   90.00
_cell.angle_gamma   90.00
#
_symmetry.space_group_name_H-M   'P 1'
#
loop_
_entity.id
_entity.type
_entity.pdbx_description
1 polymer ?
#
loop_
_entity_poly.entity_id
_entity_poly.type
_entity_poly.pdbx_seq_one_letter_code
_entity_poly.pdbx_strand_id
1 'polypeptide(L)'
;MGRGARIITVPVDHEGMNMKQLQSICDKYKPKLIYTIPTFHSPTGASMSMKRRKQLLLLAQSIDCLIVEDDPYRELYFEKKPPAPIKKAWTMMDMSFIYED
;
A
#
# COMPACT_ATOMS: atom_id res chain seq x y z
N MET A 1 22.71 5.03 1.96
CA MET A 1 22.10 6.18 2.66
C MET A 1 21.13 6.86 1.72
N GLY A 2 19.92 7.19 2.16
CA GLY A 2 18.94 7.88 1.32
C GLY A 2 19.52 9.19 0.81
N ARG A 3 19.22 9.57 -0.44
CA ARG A 3 19.75 10.78 -1.11
C ARG A 3 19.21 12.09 -0.48
N GLY A 4 19.28 12.24 0.84
CA GLY A 4 18.68 13.32 1.64
C GLY A 4 17.29 13.00 2.21
N ALA A 5 16.73 11.82 1.94
CA ALA A 5 15.42 11.41 2.46
C ALA A 5 15.50 10.88 3.90
N ARG A 6 14.58 11.33 4.77
CA ARG A 6 14.36 10.73 6.08
C ARG A 6 13.44 9.52 5.95
N ILE A 7 13.97 8.32 6.16
CA ILE A 7 13.20 7.07 6.10
C ILE A 7 12.51 6.84 7.43
N ILE A 8 11.20 6.56 7.38
CA ILE A 8 10.39 6.20 8.54
C ILE A 8 9.78 4.83 8.26
N THR A 9 10.07 3.86 9.10
CA THR A 9 9.64 2.47 8.91
C THR A 9 8.25 2.25 9.51
N VAL A 10 7.44 1.44 8.84
CA VAL A 10 6.14 0.98 9.32
C VAL A 10 6.21 -0.54 9.51
N PRO A 11 5.76 -1.09 10.66
CA PRO A 11 5.73 -2.53 10.86
C PRO A 11 4.87 -3.26 9.82
N VAL A 12 5.26 -4.49 9.50
CA VAL A 12 4.53 -5.41 8.61
C VAL A 12 4.07 -6.60 9.44
N ASP A 13 2.79 -6.96 9.31
CA ASP A 13 2.22 -8.18 9.89
C ASP A 13 1.81 -9.17 8.77
N HIS A 14 1.07 -10.23 9.11
CA HIS A 14 0.67 -11.28 8.16
C HIS A 14 -0.22 -10.78 7.01
N GLU A 15 -0.89 -9.64 7.17
CA GLU A 15 -1.65 -8.97 6.12
C GLU A 15 -0.86 -7.80 5.49
N GLY A 16 0.46 -7.75 5.63
CA GLY A 16 1.30 -6.69 5.07
C GLY A 16 1.43 -5.46 5.99
N MET A 17 1.62 -4.28 5.40
CA MET A 17 1.85 -3.02 6.14
C MET A 17 0.74 -2.74 7.17
N ASN A 18 1.13 -2.42 8.40
CA ASN A 18 0.19 -2.15 9.48
C ASN A 18 -0.44 -0.75 9.34
N MET A 19 -1.72 -0.71 8.94
CA MET A 19 -2.42 0.54 8.63
C MET A 19 -2.62 1.46 9.84
N LYS A 20 -2.76 0.92 11.06
CA LYS A 20 -2.92 1.73 12.27
C LYS A 20 -1.62 2.49 12.58
N GLN A 21 -0.48 1.80 12.51
CA GLN A 21 0.82 2.43 12.72
C GLN A 21 1.16 3.41 11.60
N LEU A 22 0.82 3.09 10.36
CA LEU A 22 0.97 4.01 9.23
C LEU A 22 0.21 5.32 9.47
N GLN A 23 -1.05 5.26 9.90
CA GLN A 23 -1.85 6.44 10.20
C GLN A 23 -1.16 7.35 11.22
N SER A 24 -0.76 6.79 12.37
CA SER A 24 -0.09 7.56 13.43
C SER A 24 1.24 8.18 12.97
N ILE A 25 1.97 7.51 12.06
CA ILE A 25 3.18 8.04 11.44
C ILE A 25 2.84 9.20 10.49
N CYS A 26 1.80 9.06 9.66
CA CYS A 26 1.35 10.09 8.73
C CYS A 26 0.91 11.36 9.45
N ASP A 27 0.14 11.23 10.54
CA ASP A 27 -0.34 12.35 11.35
C ASP A 27 0.83 13.16 11.94
N LYS A 28 1.90 12.46 12.36
CA LYS A 28 3.07 13.09 12.99
C LYS A 28 4.04 13.70 11.99
N TYR A 29 4.27 13.05 10.85
CA TYR A 29 5.41 13.35 9.99
C TYR A 29 5.06 13.85 8.59
N LYS A 30 3.79 13.74 8.16
CA LYS A 30 3.29 14.21 6.85
C LYS A 30 4.19 13.79 5.68
N PRO A 31 4.40 12.47 5.47
CA PRO A 31 5.31 11.98 4.44
C PRO A 31 4.83 12.36 3.03
N LYS A 32 5.77 12.54 2.11
CA LYS A 32 5.47 12.82 0.69
C LYS A 32 5.33 11.55 -0.16
N LEU A 33 5.81 10.42 0.34
CA LEU A 33 5.84 9.16 -0.38
C LEU A 33 5.70 7.99 0.59
N ILE A 34 4.85 7.04 0.24
CA ILE A 34 4.75 5.71 0.85
C ILE A 34 5.29 4.70 -0.15
N TYR A 35 6.30 3.93 0.27
CA TYR A 35 6.83 2.81 -0.50
C TYR A 35 6.32 1.50 0.09
N THR A 36 5.90 0.57 -0.76
CA THR A 36 5.47 -0.75 -0.31
C THR A 36 5.74 -1.82 -1.38
N ILE A 37 6.02 -3.03 -0.90
CA ILE A 37 5.97 -4.26 -1.68
C ILE A 37 4.69 -4.99 -1.24
N PRO A 38 3.54 -4.77 -1.89
CA PRO A 38 2.25 -5.21 -1.36
C PRO A 38 1.95 -6.68 -1.67
N THR A 39 2.75 -7.32 -2.52
CA THR A 39 2.62 -8.74 -2.88
C THR A 39 3.92 -9.45 -2.54
N PHE A 40 3.83 -10.45 -1.66
CA PHE A 40 4.98 -11.24 -1.18
C PHE A 40 6.15 -10.37 -0.69
N HIS A 41 5.86 -9.45 0.23
CA HIS A 41 6.79 -8.48 0.80
C HIS A 41 8.12 -9.11 1.20
N SER A 42 9.25 -8.53 0.79
CA SER A 42 10.58 -8.98 1.24
C SER A 42 10.97 -8.30 2.56
N PRO A 43 11.40 -9.03 3.62
CA PRO A 43 11.70 -10.47 3.68
C PRO A 43 10.54 -11.35 4.22
N THR A 44 9.38 -10.76 4.54
CA THR A 44 8.34 -11.44 5.36
C THR A 44 7.45 -12.41 4.59
N GLY A 45 7.43 -12.36 3.26
CA GLY A 45 6.49 -13.07 2.40
C GLY A 45 5.03 -12.59 2.48
N ALA A 46 4.73 -11.62 3.34
CA ALA A 46 3.35 -11.17 3.58
C ALA A 46 2.75 -10.48 2.34
N SER A 47 1.45 -10.68 2.10
CA SER A 47 0.73 -9.99 1.03
C SER A 47 -0.37 -9.12 1.63
N MET A 48 -0.44 -7.86 1.19
CA MET A 48 -1.49 -6.94 1.57
C MET A 48 -2.84 -7.39 1.03
N SER A 49 -3.81 -7.58 1.94
CA SER A 49 -5.20 -7.87 1.58
C SER A 49 -5.83 -6.73 0.77
N MET A 50 -6.87 -7.02 -0.01
CA MET A 50 -7.58 -6.00 -0.79
C MET A 50 -8.13 -4.88 0.11
N LYS A 51 -8.55 -5.21 1.33
CA LYS A 51 -9.01 -4.25 2.33
C LYS A 51 -7.91 -3.24 2.67
N ARG A 52 -6.69 -3.70 2.97
CA ARG A 52 -5.56 -2.82 3.29
C ARG A 52 -5.08 -2.01 2.10
N ARG A 53 -5.11 -2.56 0.88
CA ARG A 53 -4.80 -1.80 -0.34
C ARG A 53 -5.76 -0.62 -0.53
N LYS A 54 -7.07 -0.82 -0.30
CA LYS A 54 -8.06 0.26 -0.32
C LYS A 54 -7.84 1.28 0.81
N GLN A 55 -7.57 0.83 2.03
CA GLN A 55 -7.25 1.72 3.15
C GLN A 55 -6.02 2.59 2.88
N LEU A 56 -4.98 2.00 2.26
CA LEU A 56 -3.78 2.73 1.87
C LEU A 56 -4.07 3.79 0.79
N LEU A 57 -4.88 3.46 -0.21
CA LEU A 57 -5.32 4.43 -1.22
C LEU A 57 -6.06 5.62 -0.60
N LEU A 58 -7.04 5.35 0.27
CA LEU A 58 -7.82 6.39 0.94
C LEU A 58 -6.96 7.28 1.84
N LEU A 59 -6.04 6.67 2.59
CA LEU A 59 -5.09 7.42 3.41
C LEU A 59 -4.19 8.29 2.53
N ALA A 60 -3.54 7.72 1.51
CA ALA A 60 -2.65 8.48 0.64
C ALA A 60 -3.36 9.65 -0.05
N GLN A 61 -4.61 9.45 -0.48
CA GLN A 61 -5.46 10.51 -1.03
C GLN A 61 -5.74 11.61 0.01
N SER A 62 -6.10 11.26 1.24
CA SER A 62 -6.48 12.24 2.26
C SER A 62 -5.34 13.15 2.72
N ILE A 63 -4.08 12.72 2.53
CA ILE A 63 -2.89 13.48 2.93
C ILE A 63 -2.04 13.96 1.74
N ASP A 64 -2.55 13.85 0.50
CA ASP A 64 -1.83 14.19 -0.73
C ASP A 64 -0.41 13.57 -0.79
N CYS A 65 -0.37 12.24 -0.65
CA CYS A 65 0.86 11.45 -0.59
C CYS A 65 0.95 10.46 -1.75
N LEU A 66 2.13 10.35 -2.37
CA LEU A 66 2.37 9.39 -3.45
C LEU A 66 2.53 7.97 -2.89
N ILE A 67 2.02 6.97 -3.60
CA ILE A 67 2.32 5.57 -3.34
C ILE A 67 3.24 5.05 -4.44
N VAL A 68 4.38 4.48 -4.05
CA VAL A 68 5.21 3.63 -4.93
C VAL A 68 4.93 2.18 -4.59
N GLU A 69 4.23 1.51 -5.50
CA GLU A 69 4.00 0.06 -5.48
C GLU A 69 5.15 -0.62 -6.23
N ASP A 70 6.01 -1.31 -5.47
CA ASP A 70 7.02 -2.21 -6.03
C ASP A 70 6.44 -3.63 -6.03
N ASP A 71 6.13 -4.19 -7.20
CA ASP A 71 5.40 -5.46 -7.33
C ASP A 71 6.19 -6.53 -8.11
N PRO A 72 7.48 -6.80 -7.77
CA PRO A 72 8.36 -7.65 -8.58
C PRO A 72 7.97 -9.13 -8.50
N TYR A 73 7.31 -9.53 -7.41
CA TYR A 73 6.95 -10.93 -7.15
C TYR A 73 5.52 -11.28 -7.57
N ARG A 74 4.79 -10.35 -8.18
CA ARG A 74 3.36 -10.51 -8.45
C ARG A 74 3.00 -11.83 -9.14
N GLU A 75 3.75 -12.16 -10.19
CA GLU A 75 3.49 -13.32 -11.04
C GLU A 75 4.09 -14.61 -10.47
N LEU A 76 4.76 -14.56 -9.31
CA LEU A 76 5.40 -15.72 -8.66
C LEU A 76 4.48 -16.40 -7.63
N TYR A 77 3.17 -16.34 -7.82
CA TYR A 77 2.24 -17.05 -6.94
C TYR A 77 2.22 -18.55 -7.26
N PHE A 78 1.96 -19.38 -6.25
CA PHE A 78 1.84 -20.84 -6.45
C PHE A 78 0.42 -21.21 -6.88
N GLU A 79 -0.52 -21.25 -5.93
CA GLU A 79 -1.89 -21.71 -6.21
C GLU A 79 -2.88 -20.56 -6.36
N LYS A 80 -2.78 -19.55 -5.48
CA LYS A 80 -3.74 -18.45 -5.41
C LYS A 80 -3.16 -17.17 -5.97
N LYS A 81 -3.81 -16.64 -7.01
CA LYS A 81 -3.49 -15.33 -7.56
C LYS A 81 -3.58 -14.25 -6.47
N PRO A 82 -2.58 -13.35 -6.37
CA PRO A 82 -2.59 -12.32 -5.34
C PRO A 82 -3.70 -11.29 -5.61
N PRO A 83 -4.07 -10.51 -4.57
CA PRO A 83 -4.91 -9.33 -4.71
C PRO A 83 -4.51 -8.44 -5.90
N ALA A 84 -5.49 -7.72 -6.47
CA ALA A 84 -5.22 -6.79 -7.55
C ALA A 84 -4.18 -5.72 -7.11
N PRO A 85 -3.32 -5.24 -8.04
CA PRO A 85 -2.37 -4.17 -7.74
C PRO A 85 -3.10 -2.94 -7.16
N ILE A 86 -2.40 -2.16 -6.33
CA ILE A 86 -2.93 -0.93 -5.74
C ILE A 86 -3.39 0.02 -6.86
N LYS A 87 -2.62 0.15 -7.94
CA LYS A 87 -3.01 0.94 -9.11
C LYS A 87 -4.35 0.48 -9.72
N LYS A 88 -4.59 -0.83 -9.80
CA LYS A 88 -5.84 -1.37 -10.35
C LYS A 88 -7.02 -1.19 -9.38
N ALA A 89 -6.77 -1.30 -8.09
CA ALA A 89 -7.77 -1.06 -7.05
C ALA A 89 -8.29 0.39 -7.08
N TRP A 90 -7.41 1.36 -7.39
CA TRP A 90 -7.80 2.76 -7.58
C TRP A 90 -8.83 2.95 -8.70
N THR A 91 -8.55 2.42 -9.90
CA THR A 91 -9.49 2.50 -11.04
C THR A 91 -10.84 1.85 -10.72
N MET A 92 -10.84 0.74 -9.97
CA MET A 92 -12.09 0.11 -9.55
C MET A 92 -12.90 0.96 -8.57
N MET A 93 -12.24 1.65 -7.64
CA MET A 93 -12.90 2.55 -6.71
C MET A 93 -13.53 3.74 -7.44
N ASP A 94 -12.79 4.35 -8.36
CA ASP A 94 -13.26 5.48 -9.17
C ASP A 94 -14.52 5.11 -9.98
N MET A 95 -14.53 3.93 -10.62
CA MET A 95 -15.74 3.43 -11.29
C MET A 95 -16.92 3.21 -10.33
N SER A 96 -16.70 2.69 -9.13
CA SER A 96 -17.78 2.53 -8.14
C SER A 96 -18.38 3.89 -7.74
N PHE A 97 -17.56 4.93 -7.58
CA PHE A 97 -18.07 6.29 -7.34
C PHE A 97 -18.89 6.82 -8.52
N ILE A 98 -18.51 6.51 -9.77
CA ILE A 98 -19.23 6.94 -10.97
C ILE A 98 -20.60 6.25 -11.12
N TYR A 99 -20.75 5.01 -10.63
CA TYR A 99 -21.98 4.22 -10.80
C TYR A 99 -22.91 4.22 -9.56
N GLU A 100 -22.53 4.91 -8.48
CA GLU A 100 -23.36 5.08 -7.27
C GLU A 100 -24.00 6.48 -7.16
N ASP A 101 -23.83 7.35 -8.17
CA ASP A 101 -24.46 8.67 -8.32
C ASP A 101 -25.53 8.72 -9.44
#